data_AF-A0A2U2AQ96-F1
#
_entry.id   AF-A0A2U2AQ96-F1
#
_cell.length_a   1.000
_cell.length_b   1.000
_cell.length_c   1.000
_cell.angle_alpha   90.00
_cell.angle_beta   90.00
_cell.angle_gamma   90.00
#
_symmetry.space_group_name_H-M   'P 1'
#
loop_
_entity.id
_entity.type
_entity.pdbx_description
1 polymer ?
#
loop_
_entity_poly.entity_id
_entity_poly.type
_entity_poly.pdbx_seq_one_letter_code
_entity_poly.pdbx_strand_id
1 'polypeptide(L)'
;MSVLVITGNGFDIWHNLPTKYKNFYNKYSDELSPYTKYFDDFGNKDIEWESFEESLGSFNHDYFLDDSSYRPSIEEMADDVKMMYGYEDDISFNTRELIQNITSSFNKWISSIKVNAAKKTITMPVNCKFINFNYTTTLQKVYGIPDSDILHIHGKAWGKIIFGHGRPIWSKQINDDEPWFDIPQKDAESIYNVFRKPVSDIIQQHQAQLKSYGNIKKIIVIGHSINDIDKPYFEFILKEYPQAKWENYNYGNEIQNTHDRLINLGIPKGMLVSGSTADLLKIYPLP
;
A
#
# COMPACT_ATOMS: atom_id res chain seq x y z
N MET A 1 9.99 3.16 -29.91
CA MET A 1 9.43 1.98 -29.22
C MET A 1 8.91 2.48 -27.88
N SER A 2 7.61 2.34 -27.58
CA SER A 2 7.06 2.83 -26.32
C SER A 2 7.34 1.82 -25.20
N VAL A 3 7.88 2.32 -24.10
CA VAL A 3 8.26 1.52 -22.92
C VAL A 3 7.35 1.91 -21.76
N LEU A 4 6.85 0.92 -21.04
CA LEU A 4 6.19 1.13 -19.76
C LEU A 4 7.13 0.70 -18.65
N VAL A 5 7.41 1.58 -17.70
CA VAL A 5 8.24 1.27 -16.54
C VAL A 5 7.35 1.19 -15.31
N ILE A 6 7.44 0.09 -14.56
CA ILE A 6 6.71 -0.14 -13.32
C ILE A 6 7.73 -0.12 -12.19
N THR A 7 7.57 0.78 -11.22
CA THR A 7 8.48 0.89 -10.07
C THR A 7 7.78 0.50 -8.77
N GLY A 8 8.45 -0.32 -7.96
CA GLY A 8 8.05 -0.64 -6.59
C GLY A 8 9.13 -0.26 -5.57
N ASN A 9 8.90 -0.58 -4.29
CA ASN A 9 9.68 0.02 -3.19
C ASN A 9 11.19 -0.32 -3.27
N GLY A 10 11.53 -1.47 -3.86
CA GLY A 10 12.90 -1.85 -4.16
C GLY A 10 13.65 -0.84 -5.03
N PHE A 11 12.96 -0.04 -5.84
CA PHE A 11 13.56 1.08 -6.57
C PHE A 11 14.08 2.14 -5.62
N ASP A 12 13.27 2.60 -4.66
CA ASP A 12 13.70 3.61 -3.68
C ASP A 12 14.79 3.07 -2.75
N ILE A 13 14.67 1.80 -2.32
CA ILE A 13 15.67 1.12 -1.50
C ILE A 13 17.01 1.04 -2.24
N TRP A 14 17.00 0.71 -3.53
CA TRP A 14 18.22 0.69 -4.35
C TRP A 14 18.87 2.08 -4.48
N HIS A 15 18.08 3.15 -4.33
CA HIS A 15 18.56 4.53 -4.26
C HIS A 15 18.97 4.96 -2.84
N ASN A 16 19.09 4.02 -1.90
CA ASN A 16 19.40 4.24 -0.49
C ASN A 16 18.41 5.17 0.23
N LEU A 17 17.15 5.21 -0.22
CA LEU A 17 16.11 5.93 0.50
C LEU A 17 15.56 5.06 1.65
N PRO A 18 15.27 5.64 2.83
CA PRO A 18 14.77 4.91 4.00
C PRO A 18 13.26 4.62 3.88
N THR A 19 12.88 3.87 2.86
CA THR A 19 11.48 3.52 2.52
C THR A 19 11.09 2.10 2.93
N LYS A 20 11.96 1.36 3.63
CA LYS A 20 11.55 0.08 4.22
C LYS A 20 10.59 0.35 5.38
N TYR A 21 9.60 -0.52 5.59
CA TYR A 21 8.71 -0.38 6.74
C TYR A 21 9.44 -0.46 8.08
N LYS A 22 10.58 -1.16 8.16
CA LYS A 22 11.47 -1.08 9.33
C LYS A 22 11.92 0.36 9.66
N ASN A 23 12.09 1.23 8.65
CA ASN A 23 12.38 2.65 8.89
C ASN A 23 11.18 3.40 9.48
N PHE A 24 9.96 2.99 9.13
CA PHE A 24 8.73 3.51 9.73
C PHE A 24 8.61 3.04 11.18
N TYR A 25 8.77 1.74 11.43
CA TYR A 25 8.81 1.13 12.77
C TYR A 25 9.79 1.85 13.68
N ASN A 26 11.07 1.93 13.29
CA ASN A 26 12.12 2.56 14.10
C ASN A 26 11.83 4.00 14.51
N LYS A 27 10.95 4.71 13.78
CA LYS A 27 10.63 6.10 14.04
C LYS A 27 9.31 6.30 14.78
N TYR A 28 8.34 5.41 14.61
CA TYR A 28 6.96 5.62 15.07
C TYR A 28 6.41 4.47 15.92
N SER A 29 7.15 3.38 16.18
CA SER A 29 6.67 2.25 16.98
C SER A 29 6.17 2.67 18.36
N ASP A 30 6.92 3.50 19.06
CA ASP A 30 6.59 3.93 20.42
C ASP A 30 5.34 4.83 20.43
N GLU A 31 5.30 5.78 19.48
CA GLU A 31 4.16 6.69 19.28
C GLU A 31 2.88 5.94 18.89
N LEU A 32 3.00 4.91 18.04
CA LEU A 32 1.85 4.16 17.55
C LEU A 32 1.48 2.95 18.39
N SER A 33 2.28 2.61 19.42
CA SER A 33 2.01 1.47 20.29
C SER A 33 0.60 1.44 20.91
N PRO A 34 -0.02 2.58 21.32
CA PRO A 34 -1.38 2.56 21.86
C PRO A 34 -2.44 2.18 20.81
N TYR A 35 -2.12 2.30 19.52
CA TYR A 35 -3.04 2.06 18.41
C TYR A 35 -2.77 0.71 17.73
N THR A 36 -1.50 0.33 17.59
CA THR A 36 -1.14 -0.94 16.93
C THR A 36 -1.49 -2.17 17.76
N LYS A 37 -1.71 -2.02 19.07
CA LYS A 37 -2.13 -3.12 19.96
C LYS A 37 -3.48 -3.74 19.55
N TYR A 38 -4.31 -3.00 18.80
CA TYR A 38 -5.61 -3.49 18.32
C TYR A 38 -5.53 -4.31 17.04
N PHE A 39 -4.32 -4.63 16.56
CA PHE A 39 -4.12 -5.46 15.38
C PHE A 39 -3.30 -6.69 15.75
N ASP A 40 -3.89 -7.88 15.62
CA ASP A 40 -3.32 -9.14 16.14
C ASP A 40 -1.95 -9.52 15.56
N ASP A 41 -1.65 -9.08 14.33
CA ASP A 41 -0.41 -9.43 13.65
C ASP A 41 0.78 -8.57 14.14
N PHE A 42 0.55 -7.34 14.65
CA PHE A 42 1.62 -6.49 15.17
C PHE A 42 2.19 -7.02 16.51
N GLY A 43 3.52 -6.96 16.65
CA GLY A 43 4.22 -7.39 17.88
C GLY A 43 4.33 -8.92 18.07
N ASN A 44 3.59 -9.70 17.28
CA ASN A 44 3.68 -11.16 17.29
C ASN A 44 4.24 -11.71 15.96
N LYS A 45 3.47 -11.58 14.87
CA LYS A 45 3.89 -12.05 13.54
C LYS A 45 4.77 -11.04 12.81
N ASP A 46 4.48 -9.76 12.99
CA ASP A 46 5.12 -8.66 12.29
C ASP A 46 5.75 -7.66 13.28
N ILE A 47 6.86 -8.09 13.90
CA ILE A 47 7.52 -7.38 15.00
C ILE A 47 8.05 -6.01 14.54
N GLU A 48 8.71 -5.94 13.37
CA GLU A 48 9.34 -4.72 12.84
C GLU A 48 8.57 -4.14 11.63
N TRP A 49 7.28 -4.45 11.53
CA TRP A 49 6.36 -3.98 10.50
C TRP A 49 6.79 -4.29 9.06
N GLU A 50 7.56 -5.35 8.82
CA GLU A 50 7.97 -5.76 7.47
C GLU A 50 6.76 -5.96 6.54
N SER A 51 5.63 -6.40 7.10
CA SER A 51 4.35 -6.59 6.41
C SER A 51 3.28 -5.59 6.85
N PHE A 52 3.68 -4.36 7.23
CA PHE A 52 2.82 -3.32 7.82
C PHE A 52 1.43 -3.22 7.22
N GLU A 53 1.34 -3.11 5.89
CA GLU A 53 0.07 -2.93 5.19
C GLU A 53 -0.85 -4.15 5.31
N GLU A 54 -0.31 -5.36 5.33
CA GLU A 54 -1.09 -6.59 5.53
C GLU A 54 -1.52 -6.77 6.99
N SER A 55 -0.67 -6.37 7.92
CA SER A 55 -0.93 -6.39 9.36
C SER A 55 -2.08 -5.45 9.75
N LEU A 56 -2.31 -4.36 9.00
CA LEU A 56 -3.51 -3.54 9.18
C LEU A 56 -4.83 -4.31 8.92
N GLY A 57 -4.76 -5.42 8.18
CA GLY A 57 -5.92 -6.30 7.96
C GLY A 57 -6.25 -7.22 9.13
N SER A 58 -5.49 -7.20 10.22
CA SER A 58 -5.75 -8.01 11.42
C SER A 58 -6.39 -7.23 12.56
N PHE A 59 -7.16 -6.18 12.25
CA PHE A 59 -7.85 -5.36 13.25
C PHE A 59 -8.82 -6.22 14.08
N ASN A 60 -8.63 -6.19 15.40
CA ASN A 60 -9.42 -6.92 16.38
C ASN A 60 -10.47 -5.99 16.99
N HIS A 61 -11.65 -6.00 16.38
CA HIS A 61 -12.79 -5.17 16.73
C HIS A 61 -13.33 -5.48 18.13
N ASP A 62 -13.38 -6.75 18.52
CA ASP A 62 -13.85 -7.16 19.85
C ASP A 62 -12.91 -6.63 20.94
N TYR A 63 -11.59 -6.83 20.77
CA TYR A 63 -10.61 -6.28 21.71
C TYR A 63 -10.64 -4.75 21.77
N PHE A 64 -10.82 -4.08 20.63
CA PHE A 64 -10.96 -2.63 20.59
C PHE A 64 -12.19 -2.16 21.37
N LEU A 65 -13.37 -2.75 21.16
CA LEU A 65 -14.60 -2.38 21.87
C LEU A 65 -14.46 -2.60 23.39
N ASP A 66 -13.88 -3.73 23.81
CA ASP A 66 -13.70 -4.07 25.23
C ASP A 66 -12.69 -3.17 25.96
N ASP A 67 -11.64 -2.72 25.27
CA ASP A 67 -10.57 -1.91 25.86
C ASP A 67 -10.83 -0.39 25.78
N SER A 68 -11.64 0.06 24.81
CA SER A 68 -11.76 1.47 24.46
C SER A 68 -12.75 2.28 25.32
N SER A 69 -13.84 1.68 25.80
CA SER A 69 -14.77 2.35 26.70
C SER A 69 -15.58 1.35 27.55
N TYR A 70 -16.16 1.85 28.65
CA TYR A 70 -17.07 1.08 29.47
C TYR A 70 -18.39 0.86 28.72
N ARG A 71 -18.68 -0.39 28.39
CA ARG A 71 -19.94 -0.79 27.77
C ARG A 71 -21.06 -0.86 28.83
N PRO A 72 -22.09 0.00 28.77
CA PRO A 72 -23.18 -0.04 29.75
C PRO A 72 -24.08 -1.26 29.55
N SER A 73 -24.70 -1.74 30.63
CA SER A 73 -25.75 -2.77 30.59
C SER A 73 -27.09 -2.21 30.11
N ILE A 74 -28.04 -3.10 29.77
CA ILE A 74 -29.40 -2.71 29.36
C ILE A 74 -30.11 -1.98 30.50
N GLU A 75 -29.96 -2.45 31.74
CA GLU A 75 -30.53 -1.82 32.92
C GLU A 75 -29.99 -0.41 33.13
N GLU A 76 -28.68 -0.21 33.00
CA GLU A 76 -28.05 1.12 33.13
C GLU A 76 -28.49 2.08 32.03
N MET A 77 -28.65 1.59 30.79
CA MET A 77 -29.17 2.41 29.69
C MET A 77 -30.65 2.76 29.87
N ALA A 78 -31.44 1.86 30.46
CA ALA A 78 -32.85 2.13 30.78
C ALA A 78 -32.99 3.21 31.87
N ASP A 79 -32.06 3.24 32.83
CA ASP A 79 -32.01 4.24 33.90
C ASP A 79 -31.46 5.60 33.42
N ASP A 80 -30.39 5.60 32.60
CA ASP A 80 -29.85 6.81 31.98
C ASP A 80 -29.39 6.55 30.53
N VAL A 81 -30.26 6.92 29.59
CA VAL A 81 -30.00 6.79 28.14
C VAL A 81 -28.72 7.52 27.69
N LYS A 82 -28.23 8.51 28.46
CA LYS A 82 -26.97 9.20 28.14
C LYS A 82 -25.76 8.28 28.22
N MET A 83 -25.83 7.17 28.98
CA MET A 83 -24.74 6.19 29.01
C MET A 83 -24.56 5.51 27.66
N MET A 84 -25.65 5.23 26.92
CA MET A 84 -25.59 4.69 25.56
C MET A 84 -24.89 5.66 24.61
N TYR A 85 -25.31 6.93 24.62
CA TYR A 85 -24.72 7.97 23.77
C TYR A 85 -23.26 8.26 24.15
N GLY A 86 -22.92 8.24 25.44
CA GLY A 86 -21.53 8.40 25.90
C GLY A 86 -20.62 7.27 25.40
N TYR A 87 -21.09 6.02 25.46
CA TYR A 87 -20.37 4.88 24.89
C TYR A 87 -20.19 5.03 23.38
N GLU A 88 -21.24 5.40 22.64
CA GLU A 88 -21.16 5.67 21.20
C GLU A 88 -20.14 6.77 20.87
N ASP A 89 -20.19 7.90 21.57
CA ASP A 89 -19.27 9.03 21.39
C ASP A 89 -17.81 8.62 21.66
N ASP A 90 -17.57 7.83 22.72
CA ASP A 90 -16.23 7.34 23.07
C ASP A 90 -15.67 6.41 22.00
N ILE A 91 -16.46 5.43 21.53
CA ILE A 91 -16.05 4.53 20.45
C ILE A 91 -15.75 5.33 19.18
N SER A 92 -16.62 6.27 18.81
CA SER A 92 -16.43 7.09 17.62
C SER A 92 -15.21 8.00 17.73
N PHE A 93 -14.91 8.53 18.92
CA PHE A 93 -13.69 9.29 19.21
C PHE A 93 -12.44 8.42 19.07
N ASN A 94 -12.40 7.26 19.73
CA ASN A 94 -11.27 6.34 19.71
C ASN A 94 -11.00 5.79 18.30
N THR A 95 -12.05 5.50 17.53
CA THR A 95 -11.94 5.09 16.12
C THR A 95 -11.25 6.17 15.28
N ARG A 96 -11.70 7.43 15.42
CA ARG A 96 -11.11 8.55 14.67
C ARG A 96 -9.66 8.81 15.08
N GLU A 97 -9.37 8.77 16.38
CA GLU A 97 -8.01 8.90 16.91
C GLU A 97 -7.08 7.83 16.35
N LEU A 98 -7.48 6.56 16.37
CA LEU A 98 -6.67 5.45 15.85
C LEU A 98 -6.35 5.64 14.37
N ILE A 99 -7.38 5.89 13.56
CA ILE A 99 -7.22 6.11 12.11
C ILE A 99 -6.30 7.30 11.86
N GLN A 100 -6.58 8.43 12.52
CA GLN A 100 -5.84 9.66 12.33
C GLN A 100 -4.37 9.52 12.71
N ASN A 101 -4.05 8.86 13.82
CA ASN A 101 -2.68 8.72 14.28
C ASN A 101 -1.87 7.84 13.32
N ILE A 102 -2.37 6.65 12.96
CA ILE A 102 -1.70 5.77 11.98
C ILE A 102 -1.53 6.49 10.64
N THR A 103 -2.60 7.09 10.08
CA THR A 103 -2.55 7.80 8.80
C THR A 103 -1.62 9.01 8.85
N SER A 104 -1.65 9.81 9.91
CA SER A 104 -0.81 11.02 9.99
C SER A 104 0.67 10.65 10.14
N SER A 105 1.01 9.63 10.93
CA SER A 105 2.39 9.20 11.14
C SER A 105 2.95 8.54 9.89
N PHE A 106 2.12 7.80 9.13
CA PHE A 106 2.49 7.31 7.80
C PHE A 106 2.80 8.46 6.82
N ASN A 107 1.91 9.45 6.72
CA ASN A 107 2.10 10.60 5.84
C ASN A 107 3.32 11.43 6.24
N LYS A 108 3.54 11.66 7.53
CA LYS A 108 4.73 12.36 8.07
C LYS A 108 6.00 11.58 7.74
N TRP A 109 5.99 10.26 7.87
CA TRP A 109 7.12 9.41 7.50
C TRP A 109 7.50 9.60 6.04
N ILE A 110 6.58 9.33 5.12
CA ILE A 110 6.81 9.44 3.67
C ILE A 110 7.25 10.85 3.28
N SER A 111 6.60 11.88 3.83
CA SER A 111 6.93 13.28 3.53
C SER A 111 8.30 13.70 4.07
N SER A 112 8.82 13.02 5.10
CA SER A 112 10.15 13.29 5.67
C SER A 112 11.32 12.73 4.84
N ILE A 113 11.03 11.90 3.83
CA ILE A 113 12.05 11.25 3.01
C ILE A 113 12.73 12.26 2.09
N LYS A 114 14.04 12.44 2.26
CA LYS A 114 14.85 13.39 1.47
C LYS A 114 15.25 12.79 0.13
N VAL A 115 14.30 12.72 -0.80
CA VAL A 115 14.49 12.16 -2.15
C VAL A 115 15.66 12.81 -2.92
N ASN A 116 15.90 14.12 -2.73
CA ASN A 116 17.00 14.83 -3.40
C ASN A 116 18.41 14.37 -2.98
N ALA A 117 18.53 13.59 -1.88
CA ALA A 117 19.81 13.01 -1.48
C ALA A 117 20.19 11.78 -2.33
N ALA A 118 19.23 11.16 -3.01
CA ALA A 118 19.47 10.06 -3.94
C ALA A 118 20.11 10.57 -5.24
N LYS A 119 20.87 9.68 -5.89
CA LYS A 119 21.54 9.95 -7.16
C LYS A 119 20.97 9.06 -8.25
N LYS A 120 20.90 9.56 -9.48
CA LYS A 120 20.61 8.71 -10.65
C LYS A 120 21.65 7.59 -10.69
N THR A 121 21.19 6.38 -10.95
CA THR A 121 22.05 5.19 -11.12
C THR A 121 22.02 4.68 -12.55
N ILE A 122 20.92 4.93 -13.28
CA ILE A 122 20.73 4.52 -14.68
C ILE A 122 20.22 5.68 -15.55
N THR A 123 20.33 5.51 -16.86
CA THR A 123 19.62 6.34 -17.84
C THR A 123 18.27 5.70 -18.15
N MET A 124 17.17 6.40 -17.87
CA MET A 124 15.84 5.91 -18.24
C MET A 124 15.71 5.79 -19.78
N PRO A 125 14.97 4.79 -20.30
CA PRO A 125 14.68 4.69 -21.73
C PRO A 125 14.04 5.98 -22.28
N VAL A 126 14.18 6.24 -23.57
CA VAL A 126 13.43 7.31 -24.23
C VAL A 126 11.97 6.89 -24.47
N ASN A 127 11.04 7.85 -24.47
CA ASN A 127 9.61 7.62 -24.73
C ASN A 127 8.97 6.58 -23.80
N CYS A 128 9.17 6.77 -22.49
CA CYS A 128 8.62 5.91 -21.46
C CYS A 128 7.45 6.55 -20.70
N LYS A 129 6.46 5.71 -20.35
CA LYS A 129 5.44 6.01 -19.35
C LYS A 129 5.74 5.21 -18.08
N PHE A 130 5.26 5.69 -16.94
CA PHE A 130 5.55 5.09 -15.64
C PHE A 130 4.27 4.75 -14.88
N ILE A 131 4.29 3.62 -14.18
CA ILE A 131 3.37 3.30 -13.10
C ILE A 131 4.22 3.17 -11.84
N ASN A 132 3.99 4.06 -10.88
CA ASN A 132 4.74 4.12 -9.65
C ASN A 132 3.87 3.62 -8.49
N PHE A 133 4.31 2.52 -7.88
CA PHE A 133 3.73 1.98 -6.65
C PHE A 133 4.37 2.60 -5.40
N ASN A 134 5.45 3.38 -5.56
CA ASN A 134 6.09 4.07 -4.43
C ASN A 134 5.36 5.34 -4.07
N TYR A 135 5.37 5.67 -2.80
CA TYR A 135 4.80 6.91 -2.29
C TYR A 135 5.72 8.12 -2.49
N THR A 136 6.98 7.92 -2.88
CA THR A 136 7.96 9.01 -3.03
C THR A 136 7.96 9.62 -4.43
N THR A 137 8.64 10.75 -4.59
CA THR A 137 8.82 11.45 -5.87
C THR A 137 10.18 11.20 -6.50
N THR A 138 10.76 9.99 -6.35
CA THR A 138 12.10 9.65 -6.86
C THR A 138 12.20 9.83 -8.37
N LEU A 139 11.21 9.38 -9.13
CA LEU A 139 11.16 9.54 -10.59
C LEU A 139 11.18 11.02 -11.01
N GLN A 140 10.46 11.89 -10.30
CA GLN A 140 10.44 13.31 -10.62
C GLN A 140 11.73 14.01 -10.21
N LYS A 141 12.11 13.88 -8.93
CA LYS A 141 13.18 14.70 -8.35
C LYS A 141 14.57 14.19 -8.69
N VAL A 142 14.76 12.88 -8.78
CA VAL A 142 16.05 12.28 -9.13
C VAL A 142 16.16 12.10 -10.63
N TYR A 143 15.13 11.57 -11.30
CA TYR A 143 15.19 11.23 -12.72
C TYR A 143 14.76 12.36 -13.67
N GLY A 144 14.05 13.38 -13.17
CA GLY A 144 13.55 14.49 -13.99
C GLY A 144 12.34 14.14 -14.85
N ILE A 145 11.62 13.07 -14.49
CA ILE A 145 10.45 12.61 -15.24
C ILE A 145 9.26 13.52 -14.92
N PRO A 146 8.54 14.05 -15.91
CA PRO A 146 7.38 14.92 -15.66
C PRO A 146 6.22 14.12 -15.08
N ASP A 147 5.42 14.76 -14.21
CA ASP A 147 4.24 14.13 -13.59
C ASP A 147 3.24 13.59 -14.62
N SER A 148 3.14 14.21 -15.81
CA SER A 148 2.26 13.77 -16.91
C SER A 148 2.63 12.39 -17.49
N ASP A 149 3.84 11.91 -17.19
CA ASP A 149 4.32 10.60 -17.64
C ASP A 149 4.25 9.54 -16.52
N ILE A 150 3.81 9.90 -15.31
CA ILE A 150 3.80 9.01 -14.14
C ILE A 150 2.38 8.86 -13.60
N LEU A 151 1.90 7.63 -13.60
CA LEU A 151 0.73 7.23 -12.82
C LEU A 151 1.16 6.81 -11.41
N HIS A 152 0.84 7.61 -10.40
CA HIS A 152 1.02 7.26 -8.98
C HIS A 152 -0.20 6.50 -8.49
N ILE A 153 -0.17 5.17 -8.60
CA ILE A 153 -1.36 4.32 -8.42
C ILE A 153 -1.88 4.28 -6.98
N HIS A 154 -1.02 4.63 -6.03
CA HIS A 154 -1.34 4.76 -4.61
C HIS A 154 -1.20 6.20 -4.10
N GLY A 155 -1.10 7.17 -5.01
CA GLY A 155 -0.75 8.54 -4.67
C GLY A 155 0.72 8.70 -4.26
N LYS A 156 1.06 9.89 -3.77
CA LYS A 156 2.44 10.29 -3.45
C LYS A 156 2.49 11.26 -2.28
N ALA A 157 3.69 11.43 -1.72
CA ALA A 157 4.02 12.40 -0.68
C ALA A 157 3.40 13.77 -0.98
N TRP A 158 2.90 14.44 0.06
CA TRP A 158 2.21 15.74 -0.02
C TRP A 158 0.85 15.72 -0.75
N GLY A 159 0.36 14.55 -1.17
CA GLY A 159 -0.98 14.33 -1.69
C GLY A 159 -1.75 13.28 -0.87
N LYS A 160 -2.87 12.80 -1.42
CA LYS A 160 -3.61 11.67 -0.84
C LYS A 160 -2.84 10.38 -1.10
N ILE A 161 -2.42 9.70 -0.03
CA ILE A 161 -1.79 8.38 -0.10
C ILE A 161 -2.82 7.30 0.21
N ILE A 162 -2.78 6.20 -0.53
CA ILE A 162 -3.62 5.02 -0.34
C ILE A 162 -2.72 3.86 0.10
N PHE A 163 -2.80 3.47 1.36
CA PHE A 163 -2.03 2.36 1.93
C PHE A 163 -2.96 1.43 2.73
N GLY A 164 -2.53 0.19 2.94
CA GLY A 164 -3.22 -0.80 3.75
C GLY A 164 -3.47 -2.14 3.04
N HIS A 165 -4.37 -2.95 3.59
CA HIS A 165 -4.47 -4.38 3.29
C HIS A 165 -5.34 -4.69 2.07
N GLY A 166 -5.14 -5.90 1.52
CA GLY A 166 -5.87 -6.41 0.36
C GLY A 166 -7.07 -7.30 0.67
N ARG A 167 -7.34 -7.55 1.96
CA ARG A 167 -8.42 -8.44 2.41
C ARG A 167 -9.83 -7.97 1.94
N PRO A 168 -10.80 -8.88 1.78
CA PRO A 168 -12.18 -8.52 1.39
C PRO A 168 -12.80 -7.50 2.34
N ILE A 169 -13.84 -6.79 1.88
CA ILE A 169 -14.61 -5.89 2.76
C ILE A 169 -15.15 -6.71 3.92
N TRP A 170 -14.95 -6.21 5.14
CA TRP A 170 -15.61 -6.79 6.30
C TRP A 170 -17.08 -6.36 6.27
N SER A 171 -17.96 -7.34 6.31
CA SER A 171 -19.39 -7.14 6.49
C SER A 171 -19.90 -8.18 7.48
N LYS A 172 -20.00 -7.79 8.76
CA LYS A 172 -20.73 -8.61 9.74
C LYS A 172 -22.23 -8.42 9.50
N GLN A 173 -23.01 -9.48 9.73
CA GLN A 173 -24.46 -9.35 9.80
C GLN A 173 -24.81 -8.57 11.07
N ILE A 174 -25.78 -7.67 10.97
CA ILE A 174 -26.33 -6.93 12.11
C ILE A 174 -26.69 -7.94 13.21
N ASN A 175 -26.26 -7.65 14.44
CA ASN A 175 -26.67 -8.47 15.57
C ASN A 175 -28.07 -8.03 16.00
N ASP A 176 -29.09 -8.72 15.47
CA ASP A 176 -30.50 -8.42 15.79
C ASP A 176 -30.82 -8.55 17.29
N ASP A 177 -29.97 -9.23 18.08
CA ASP A 177 -30.17 -9.42 19.51
C ASP A 177 -29.82 -8.16 20.34
N GLU A 178 -29.00 -7.23 19.81
CA GLU A 178 -28.52 -6.04 20.55
C GLU A 178 -28.47 -4.75 19.69
N PRO A 179 -29.61 -4.29 19.16
CA PRO A 179 -29.67 -3.21 18.16
C PRO A 179 -29.16 -1.85 18.67
N TRP A 180 -29.16 -1.63 19.98
CA TRP A 180 -28.63 -0.40 20.60
C TRP A 180 -27.10 -0.28 20.52
N PHE A 181 -26.38 -1.35 20.19
CA PHE A 181 -24.92 -1.33 19.99
C PHE A 181 -24.48 -1.38 18.53
N ASP A 182 -25.41 -1.32 17.59
CA ASP A 182 -25.10 -1.36 16.16
C ASP A 182 -24.17 -0.24 15.71
N ILE A 183 -24.38 0.97 16.22
CA ILE A 183 -23.61 2.16 15.84
C ILE A 183 -22.15 2.03 16.29
N PRO A 184 -21.84 1.82 17.59
CA PRO A 184 -20.46 1.65 18.02
C PRO A 184 -19.77 0.45 17.37
N GLN A 185 -20.49 -0.66 17.13
CA GLN A 185 -19.93 -1.79 16.39
C GLN A 185 -19.54 -1.41 14.96
N LYS A 186 -20.42 -0.73 14.21
CA LYS A 186 -20.11 -0.26 12.85
C LYS A 186 -18.96 0.74 12.82
N ASP A 187 -18.90 1.64 13.80
CA ASP A 187 -17.82 2.62 13.93
C ASP A 187 -16.48 1.92 14.18
N ALA A 188 -16.41 0.94 15.09
CA ALA A 188 -15.21 0.14 15.30
C ALA A 188 -14.81 -0.66 14.05
N GLU A 189 -15.76 -1.35 13.41
CA GLU A 189 -15.52 -2.12 12.18
C GLU A 189 -15.06 -1.24 11.01
N SER A 190 -15.38 0.06 11.02
CA SER A 190 -14.94 0.99 9.98
C SER A 190 -13.41 1.09 9.89
N ILE A 191 -12.68 0.87 10.98
CA ILE A 191 -11.20 0.91 11.02
C ILE A 191 -10.60 -0.05 10.00
N TYR A 192 -11.10 -1.29 9.99
CA TYR A 192 -10.70 -2.32 9.03
C TYR A 192 -10.93 -1.84 7.60
N ASN A 193 -12.14 -1.35 7.30
CA ASN A 193 -12.51 -0.96 5.95
C ASN A 193 -11.79 0.32 5.48
N VAL A 194 -11.43 1.23 6.39
CA VAL A 194 -10.66 2.44 6.07
C VAL A 194 -9.23 2.11 5.65
N PHE A 195 -8.60 1.10 6.28
CA PHE A 195 -7.27 0.61 5.89
C PHE A 195 -7.31 -0.45 4.79
N ARG A 196 -8.44 -0.67 4.13
CA ARG A 196 -8.51 -1.52 2.95
C ARG A 196 -8.11 -0.75 1.70
N LYS A 197 -7.24 -1.32 0.86
CA LYS A 197 -6.98 -0.77 -0.47
C LYS A 197 -8.14 -1.07 -1.44
N PRO A 198 -8.75 -0.06 -2.05
CA PRO A 198 -9.81 -0.26 -3.04
C PRO A 198 -9.22 -0.59 -4.42
N VAL A 199 -8.53 -1.73 -4.54
CA VAL A 199 -7.78 -2.12 -5.76
C VAL A 199 -8.63 -2.06 -7.03
N SER A 200 -9.84 -2.63 -7.00
CA SER A 200 -10.76 -2.64 -8.14
C SER A 200 -11.15 -1.22 -8.59
N ASP A 201 -11.41 -0.32 -7.63
CA ASP A 201 -11.83 1.05 -7.91
C ASP A 201 -10.66 1.87 -8.48
N ILE A 202 -9.44 1.64 -7.97
CA ILE A 202 -8.21 2.27 -8.49
C ILE A 202 -7.97 1.84 -9.95
N ILE A 203 -8.11 0.55 -10.25
CA ILE A 203 -7.98 0.04 -11.62
C ILE A 203 -9.03 0.69 -12.53
N GLN A 204 -10.29 0.74 -12.08
CA GLN A 204 -11.37 1.34 -12.85
C GLN A 204 -11.13 2.83 -13.11
N GLN A 205 -10.71 3.58 -12.10
CA GLN A 205 -10.39 5.00 -12.19
C GLN A 205 -9.29 5.27 -13.23
N HIS A 206 -8.26 4.43 -13.27
CA HIS A 206 -7.10 4.64 -14.15
C HIS A 206 -7.17 3.87 -15.47
N GLN A 207 -8.25 3.12 -15.72
CA GLN A 207 -8.38 2.25 -16.89
C GLN A 207 -8.20 3.01 -18.21
N ALA A 208 -8.83 4.17 -18.35
CA ALA A 208 -8.75 4.98 -19.57
C ALA A 208 -7.32 5.51 -19.81
N GLN A 209 -6.66 5.98 -18.74
CA GLN A 209 -5.27 6.44 -18.81
C GLN A 209 -4.32 5.30 -19.17
N LEU A 210 -4.45 4.15 -18.50
CA LEU A 210 -3.62 2.99 -18.77
C LEU A 210 -3.76 2.53 -20.22
N LYS A 211 -4.96 2.53 -20.79
CA LYS A 211 -5.20 2.21 -22.21
C LYS A 211 -4.65 3.26 -23.18
N SER A 212 -4.50 4.50 -22.74
CA SER A 212 -4.02 5.61 -23.58
C SER A 212 -2.50 5.56 -23.86
N TYR A 213 -1.73 4.69 -23.20
CA TYR A 213 -0.27 4.62 -23.40
C TYR A 213 0.15 4.03 -24.75
N GLY A 214 -0.82 3.63 -25.58
CA GLY A 214 -0.61 3.25 -26.97
C GLY A 214 0.02 1.87 -27.10
N ASN A 215 0.88 1.69 -28.10
CA ASN A 215 1.45 0.38 -28.42
C ASN A 215 2.73 0.11 -27.60
N ILE A 216 2.58 -0.24 -26.32
CA ILE A 216 3.69 -0.66 -25.47
C ILE A 216 4.28 -1.96 -26.01
N LYS A 217 5.59 -1.93 -26.29
CA LYS A 217 6.33 -3.10 -26.80
C LYS A 217 7.24 -3.74 -25.75
N LYS A 218 7.54 -3.00 -24.68
CA LYS A 218 8.42 -3.43 -23.61
C LYS A 218 7.91 -2.90 -22.28
N ILE A 219 7.85 -3.77 -21.28
CA ILE A 219 7.52 -3.45 -19.90
C ILE A 219 8.75 -3.73 -19.04
N ILE A 220 9.18 -2.78 -18.24
CA ILE A 220 10.31 -2.91 -17.33
C ILE A 220 9.81 -2.75 -15.90
N VAL A 221 9.89 -3.81 -15.12
CA VAL A 221 9.54 -3.82 -13.69
C VAL A 221 10.83 -3.62 -12.90
N ILE A 222 10.87 -2.63 -12.00
CA ILE A 222 12.06 -2.31 -11.21
C ILE A 222 11.70 -2.26 -9.72
N GLY A 223 12.24 -3.19 -8.95
CA GLY A 223 12.14 -3.22 -7.50
C GLY A 223 10.72 -3.46 -6.96
N HIS A 224 9.85 -4.12 -7.73
CA HIS A 224 8.48 -4.41 -7.30
C HIS A 224 8.38 -5.83 -6.74
N SER A 225 7.78 -5.99 -5.56
CA SER A 225 7.62 -7.30 -4.90
C SER A 225 6.57 -8.19 -5.58
N ILE A 226 5.58 -7.60 -6.25
CA ILE A 226 4.46 -8.30 -6.91
C ILE A 226 3.68 -9.10 -5.84
N ASN A 227 3.32 -8.43 -4.75
CA ASN A 227 2.55 -9.05 -3.67
C ASN A 227 1.14 -9.36 -4.15
N ASP A 228 0.43 -10.21 -3.40
CA ASP A 228 -0.90 -10.69 -3.80
C ASP A 228 -1.90 -9.55 -4.03
N ILE A 229 -1.84 -8.51 -3.21
CA ILE A 229 -2.64 -7.29 -3.36
C ILE A 229 -2.41 -6.54 -4.68
N ASP A 230 -1.22 -6.66 -5.27
CA ASP A 230 -0.84 -5.93 -6.48
C ASP A 230 -1.14 -6.73 -7.76
N LYS A 231 -1.34 -8.05 -7.64
CA LYS A 231 -1.61 -8.95 -8.78
C LYS A 231 -2.68 -8.42 -9.75
N PRO A 232 -3.82 -7.88 -9.29
CA PRO A 232 -4.85 -7.37 -10.20
C PRO A 232 -4.37 -6.25 -11.14
N TYR A 233 -3.40 -5.42 -10.71
CA TYR A 233 -2.81 -4.40 -11.57
C TYR A 233 -1.97 -5.03 -12.69
N PHE A 234 -1.18 -6.06 -12.37
CA PHE A 234 -0.36 -6.76 -13.35
C PHE A 234 -1.22 -7.57 -14.33
N GLU A 235 -2.29 -8.21 -13.87
CA GLU A 235 -3.27 -8.90 -14.73
C GLU A 235 -3.92 -7.93 -15.72
N PHE A 236 -4.31 -6.75 -15.25
CA PHE A 236 -4.83 -5.69 -16.11
C PHE A 236 -3.80 -5.28 -17.18
N ILE A 237 -2.55 -5.01 -16.77
CA ILE A 237 -1.47 -4.61 -17.68
C ILE A 237 -1.17 -5.70 -18.71
N LEU A 238 -1.12 -6.97 -18.29
CA LEU A 238 -0.89 -8.12 -19.17
C LEU A 238 -2.00 -8.25 -20.22
N LYS A 239 -3.27 -8.04 -19.82
CA LYS A 239 -4.42 -8.06 -20.72
C LYS A 239 -4.38 -6.94 -21.76
N GLU A 240 -3.98 -5.73 -21.36
CA GLU A 240 -3.91 -4.60 -22.28
C GLU A 240 -2.66 -4.65 -23.19
N TYR A 241 -1.56 -5.25 -22.72
CA TYR A 241 -0.29 -5.32 -23.45
C TYR A 241 0.23 -6.76 -23.64
N PRO A 242 -0.54 -7.66 -24.27
CA PRO A 242 -0.22 -9.09 -24.32
C PRO A 242 1.02 -9.43 -25.18
N GLN A 243 1.46 -8.49 -26.03
CA GLN A 243 2.62 -8.67 -26.91
C GLN A 243 3.88 -7.97 -26.39
N ALA A 244 3.82 -7.33 -25.23
CA ALA A 244 4.98 -6.64 -24.67
C ALA A 244 5.99 -7.66 -24.13
N LYS A 245 7.27 -7.40 -24.36
CA LYS A 245 8.36 -8.13 -23.69
C LYS A 245 8.57 -7.55 -22.29
N TRP A 246 8.68 -8.41 -21.29
CA TRP A 246 8.85 -8.05 -19.91
C TRP A 246 10.30 -8.21 -19.48
N GLU A 247 10.81 -7.21 -18.77
CA GLU A 247 12.06 -7.28 -18.04
C GLU A 247 11.79 -6.96 -16.58
N ASN A 248 12.30 -7.78 -15.66
CA ASN A 248 12.07 -7.64 -14.22
C ASN A 248 13.41 -7.56 -13.49
N TYR A 249 13.64 -6.47 -12.76
CA TYR A 249 14.88 -6.21 -12.06
C TYR A 249 14.62 -5.95 -10.59
N ASN A 250 15.26 -6.72 -9.72
CA ASN A 250 15.13 -6.54 -8.28
C ASN A 250 16.48 -6.30 -7.60
N TYR A 251 16.42 -5.59 -6.48
CA TYR A 251 17.55 -5.36 -5.60
C TYR A 251 17.59 -6.46 -4.53
N GLY A 252 18.75 -7.06 -4.30
CA GLY A 252 18.91 -8.16 -3.36
C GLY A 252 18.42 -9.50 -3.93
N ASN A 253 17.87 -10.36 -3.07
CA ASN A 253 17.64 -11.78 -3.36
C ASN A 253 16.23 -12.09 -3.93
N GLU A 254 15.41 -11.08 -4.23
CA GLU A 254 14.00 -11.25 -4.65
C GLU A 254 13.82 -11.59 -6.14
N ILE A 255 14.90 -11.78 -6.89
CA ILE A 255 14.85 -11.98 -8.35
C ILE A 255 14.03 -13.22 -8.73
N GLN A 256 14.26 -14.34 -8.05
CA GLN A 256 13.55 -15.60 -8.34
C GLN A 256 12.08 -15.52 -7.92
N ASN A 257 11.80 -15.03 -6.72
CA ASN A 257 10.43 -14.89 -6.20
C ASN A 257 9.55 -14.03 -7.13
N THR A 258 10.06 -12.88 -7.55
CA THR A 258 9.35 -11.96 -8.43
C THR A 258 9.22 -12.52 -9.86
N HIS A 259 10.23 -13.24 -10.35
CA HIS A 259 10.13 -13.97 -11.62
C HIS A 259 8.98 -14.98 -11.59
N ASP A 260 8.94 -15.83 -10.56
CA ASP A 260 7.92 -16.87 -10.44
C ASP A 260 6.52 -16.29 -10.28
N ARG A 261 6.37 -15.20 -9.51
CA ARG A 261 5.10 -14.46 -9.40
C ARG A 261 4.61 -13.95 -10.76
N LEU A 262 5.49 -13.38 -11.58
CA LEU A 262 5.14 -12.90 -12.93
C LEU A 262 4.79 -14.04 -13.90
N ILE A 263 5.49 -15.17 -13.84
CA ILE A 263 5.14 -16.37 -14.61
C ILE A 263 3.78 -16.91 -14.18
N ASN A 264 3.52 -16.99 -12.88
CA ASN A 264 2.24 -17.47 -12.32
C ASN A 264 1.06 -16.56 -12.68
N LEU A 265 1.31 -15.27 -12.93
CA LEU A 265 0.33 -14.33 -13.46
C LEU A 265 0.00 -14.55 -14.96
N GLY A 266 0.76 -15.40 -15.64
CA GLY A 266 0.52 -15.76 -17.04
C GLY A 266 1.46 -15.10 -18.05
N ILE A 267 2.54 -14.43 -17.61
CA ILE A 267 3.55 -13.93 -18.55
C ILE A 267 4.30 -15.12 -19.17
N PRO A 268 4.35 -15.26 -20.50
CA PRO A 268 5.05 -16.37 -21.12
C PRO A 268 6.54 -16.34 -20.80
N LYS A 269 7.13 -17.50 -20.47
CA LYS A 269 8.58 -17.61 -20.15
C LYS A 269 9.49 -17.03 -21.23
N GLY A 270 9.14 -17.19 -22.51
CA GLY A 270 9.90 -16.62 -23.63
C GLY A 270 9.79 -15.10 -23.78
N MET A 271 8.90 -14.45 -23.02
CA MET A 271 8.68 -13.01 -23.02
C MET A 271 9.15 -12.33 -21.73
N LEU A 272 9.65 -13.08 -20.73
CA LEU A 272 10.13 -12.54 -19.46
C LEU A 272 11.63 -12.78 -19.28
N VAL A 273 12.38 -11.70 -19.05
CA VAL A 273 13.77 -11.76 -18.57
C VAL A 273 13.81 -11.17 -17.16
N SER A 274 14.42 -11.88 -16.21
CA SER A 274 14.65 -11.36 -14.87
C SER A 274 16.14 -11.21 -14.59
N GLY A 275 16.52 -10.20 -13.81
CA GLY A 275 17.91 -9.96 -13.43
C GLY A 275 18.04 -9.11 -12.16
N SER A 276 19.28 -8.83 -11.78
CA SER A 276 19.58 -7.93 -10.67
C SER A 276 19.57 -6.47 -11.12
N THR A 277 19.49 -5.52 -10.20
CA THR A 277 19.76 -4.11 -10.52
C THR A 277 21.18 -3.89 -11.06
N ALA A 278 22.13 -4.78 -10.75
CA ALA A 278 23.48 -4.73 -11.34
C ALA A 278 23.49 -5.07 -12.85
N ASP A 279 22.54 -5.89 -13.30
CA ASP A 279 22.37 -6.17 -14.73
C ASP A 279 21.66 -5.00 -15.42
N LEU A 280 20.68 -4.39 -14.75
CA LEU A 280 20.02 -3.17 -15.22
C LEU A 280 21.03 -2.03 -15.45
N LEU A 281 22.01 -1.87 -14.56
CA LEU A 281 23.11 -0.89 -14.71
C LEU A 281 23.92 -1.08 -16.00
N LYS A 282 24.15 -2.33 -16.41
CA LYS A 282 24.90 -2.63 -17.64
C LYS A 282 24.09 -2.32 -18.89
N ILE A 283 22.77 -2.49 -18.82
CA ILE A 283 21.85 -2.27 -19.95
C ILE A 283 21.55 -0.78 -20.12
N TYR A 284 21.44 -0.04 -19.01
CA TYR A 284 21.07 1.37 -18.97
C TYR A 284 22.11 2.23 -18.22
N PRO A 285 23.39 2.22 -18.64
CA PRO A 285 24.43 2.97 -17.95
C PRO A 285 24.16 4.47 -17.99
N LEU A 286 24.71 5.19 -17.01
CA LEU A 286 24.81 6.65 -17.09
C LEU A 286 25.76 7.05 -18.23
N PRO A 287 25.57 8.22 -18.85
CA PRO A 287 26.47 8.75 -19.89
C PRO A 287 27.90 8.95 -19.39
#